data_AF-G1UAV1-F1
#
_entry.id   AF-G1UAV1-F1
#
_cell.length_a   1.000
_cell.length_b   1.000
_cell.length_c   1.000
_cell.angle_alpha   90.00
_cell.angle_beta   90.00
_cell.angle_gamma   90.00
#
_symmetry.space_group_name_H-M   'P 1'
#
loop_
_entity.id
_entity.type
_entity.pdbx_description
1 polymer ?
#
loop_
_entity_poly.entity_id
_entity_poly.type
_entity_poly.pdbx_seq_one_letter_code
_entity_poly.pdbx_strand_id
1 'polypeptide(L)'
;MSTLPLDLILYISDIGNLSIKDIFHLSQANKLFREKLSHPYFWHMVYNQKIGKIYELYGISEPIPESNYYRLCKEHLRRFNEIERELNDFNESKNYKIRDYITKYSLDLVFLPTLLYFLRQEDFQIKLNIRNKSNTVEFSKGVFLANLVAGQSFNIGIKMLTKFSEEPLNSRSYESFWFAFSLLQKKSFKLIKARNLFLEGAAETLRKLTTEYYPLPLVDNKYTFKTVDEYSNKVALYTQLLYQSYCDIRCEESNYMESTNLLSMYSGRHKGDQLLVASSLIKVVDEELEALDIRITSGEDKPKLLLAPMGTALIGDYCVPFLAGHPRVLKKEKFLNVCRSISEPLANRALLPITKDEIQAMICYYGTALKFLDGLDVLSPPCHPSTYGDDTFTFFGQFILPCLFRKEVSNFNMQILLQNVRDFLVNANHIYYPIFSRLPILSGYSLLIEDAPQYLPCNYSPSLLQGKIVITNRSDAPAIVVGTCNDSSFYQVLNAYGELERLRDTSFTVVDRVKAEEVETFVELVGLANLIYVRIKGVSLREGEEPRFIIE
;
A
#
# COMPACT_ATOMS: atom_id res chain seq x y z
N MET A 1 32.67 -13.18 -39.10
CA MET A 1 31.36 -13.45 -38.50
C MET A 1 30.93 -12.19 -37.76
N SER A 2 29.89 -11.52 -38.25
CA SER A 2 29.34 -10.30 -37.66
C SER A 2 28.69 -10.64 -36.32
N THR A 3 29.33 -10.23 -35.23
CA THR A 3 28.81 -10.38 -33.87
C THR A 3 27.69 -9.37 -33.65
N LEU A 4 26.57 -9.82 -33.06
CA LEU A 4 25.52 -8.91 -32.59
C LEU A 4 26.10 -8.04 -31.45
N PRO A 5 26.06 -6.70 -31.55
CA PRO A 5 26.47 -5.80 -30.47
C PRO A 5 25.69 -6.09 -29.19
N LEU A 6 26.31 -5.88 -28.02
CA LEU A 6 25.62 -6.00 -26.72
C LEU A 6 24.37 -5.11 -26.69
N ASP A 7 24.46 -3.93 -27.30
CA ASP A 7 23.39 -2.96 -27.46
C ASP A 7 22.17 -3.55 -28.18
N LEU A 8 22.39 -4.43 -29.17
CA LEU A 8 21.30 -5.08 -29.92
C LEU A 8 20.65 -6.21 -29.12
N ILE A 9 21.40 -6.88 -28.23
CA ILE A 9 20.85 -7.91 -27.32
C ILE A 9 20.04 -7.24 -26.20
N LEU A 10 20.54 -6.13 -25.66
CA LEU A 10 19.78 -5.28 -24.74
C LEU A 10 18.51 -4.75 -25.41
N TYR A 11 18.62 -4.24 -26.65
CA TYR A 11 17.48 -3.79 -27.44
C TYR A 11 16.46 -4.91 -27.70
N ILE A 12 16.89 -6.15 -28.00
CA ILE A 12 15.99 -7.30 -28.17
C ILE A 12 15.33 -7.71 -26.84
N SER A 13 16.06 -7.68 -25.72
CA SER A 13 15.48 -7.92 -24.39
C SER A 13 14.43 -6.86 -24.04
N ASP A 14 14.74 -5.60 -24.38
CA ASP A 14 13.93 -4.43 -24.05
C ASP A 14 12.67 -4.33 -24.91
N ILE A 15 12.78 -4.54 -26.22
CA ILE A 15 11.66 -4.42 -27.17
C ILE A 15 10.92 -5.73 -27.35
N GLY A 16 11.61 -6.87 -27.27
CA GLY A 16 10.99 -8.20 -27.33
C GLY A 16 10.25 -8.59 -26.06
N ASN A 17 10.32 -7.78 -24.99
CA ASN A 17 9.74 -8.06 -23.68
C ASN A 17 10.04 -9.48 -23.16
N LEU A 18 11.27 -9.95 -23.39
CA LEU A 18 11.67 -11.31 -23.04
C LEU A 18 11.57 -11.54 -21.53
N SER A 19 11.07 -12.72 -21.13
CA SER A 19 11.10 -13.12 -19.72
C SER A 19 12.51 -13.56 -19.32
N ILE A 20 12.79 -13.61 -18.01
CA ILE A 20 14.07 -14.15 -17.51
C ILE A 20 14.27 -15.59 -18.00
N LYS A 21 13.20 -16.39 -18.07
CA LYS A 21 13.21 -17.76 -18.60
C LYS A 21 13.65 -17.80 -20.07
N ASP A 22 13.12 -16.91 -20.91
CA ASP A 22 13.49 -16.81 -22.32
C ASP A 22 14.97 -16.43 -22.48
N ILE A 23 15.45 -15.47 -21.69
CA ILE A 23 16.86 -15.04 -21.69
C ILE A 23 17.78 -16.21 -21.34
N PHE A 24 17.44 -17.00 -20.32
CA PHE A 24 18.21 -18.20 -19.95
C PHE A 24 18.14 -19.28 -21.05
N HIS A 25 16.99 -19.50 -21.69
CA HIS A 25 16.88 -20.44 -22.81
C HIS A 25 17.74 -20.01 -24.00
N LEU A 26 17.72 -18.72 -24.37
CA LEU A 26 18.55 -18.16 -25.45
C LEU A 26 20.05 -18.31 -25.14
N SER A 27 20.45 -18.16 -23.86
CA SER A 27 21.83 -18.39 -23.42
C SER A 27 22.31 -19.83 -23.61
N GLN A 28 21.39 -20.79 -23.52
CA GLN A 28 21.70 -22.20 -23.66
C GLN A 28 21.73 -22.61 -25.14
N ALA A 29 20.83 -22.06 -25.95
CA ALA A 29 20.64 -22.43 -27.35
C ALA A 29 21.73 -21.89 -28.30
N ASN A 30 22.46 -20.84 -27.95
CA ASN A 30 23.41 -20.21 -28.86
C ASN A 30 24.73 -19.80 -28.17
N LYS A 31 25.85 -20.25 -28.73
CA LYS A 31 27.21 -20.00 -28.20
C LYS A 31 27.57 -18.51 -28.13
N LEU A 32 27.19 -17.74 -29.15
CA LEU A 32 27.47 -16.31 -29.22
C LEU A 32 26.64 -15.52 -28.21
N PHE A 33 25.38 -15.91 -28.01
CA PHE A 33 24.57 -15.37 -26.91
C PHE A 33 25.14 -15.77 -25.55
N ARG A 34 25.62 -16.99 -25.36
CA ARG A 34 26.27 -17.42 -24.10
C ARG A 34 27.46 -16.53 -23.71
N GLU A 35 28.32 -16.22 -24.68
CA GLU A 35 29.48 -15.34 -24.46
C GLU A 35 29.04 -13.90 -24.11
N LYS A 36 28.02 -13.35 -24.79
CA LYS A 36 27.54 -11.98 -24.52
C LYS A 36 26.73 -11.87 -23.23
N LEU A 37 25.91 -12.87 -22.93
CA LEU A 37 25.14 -12.96 -21.70
C LEU A 37 26.02 -13.25 -20.49
N SER A 38 27.28 -13.67 -20.64
CA SER A 38 28.19 -13.79 -19.48
C SER A 38 28.67 -12.43 -18.91
N HIS A 39 28.40 -11.32 -19.57
CA HIS A 39 28.83 -10.00 -19.11
C HIS A 39 28.00 -9.52 -17.89
N PRO A 40 28.62 -9.07 -16.78
CA PRO A 40 27.89 -8.65 -15.57
C PRO A 40 26.87 -7.53 -15.81
N TYR A 41 27.23 -6.54 -16.63
CA TYR A 41 26.34 -5.44 -17.03
C TYR A 41 25.01 -5.90 -17.64
N PHE A 42 25.01 -6.99 -18.42
CA PHE A 42 23.77 -7.52 -18.99
C PHE A 42 22.82 -7.98 -17.88
N TRP A 43 23.31 -8.75 -16.91
CA TRP A 43 22.48 -9.24 -15.80
C TRP A 43 22.06 -8.15 -14.84
N HIS A 44 22.88 -7.12 -14.66
CA HIS A 44 22.49 -5.89 -13.96
C HIS A 44 21.26 -5.26 -14.62
N MET A 45 21.26 -5.07 -15.94
CA MET A 45 20.13 -4.51 -16.68
C MET A 45 18.88 -5.40 -16.58
N VAL A 46 19.01 -6.70 -16.82
CA VAL A 46 17.89 -7.66 -16.69
C VAL A 46 17.30 -7.64 -15.30
N TYR A 47 18.16 -7.68 -14.27
CA TYR A 47 17.74 -7.65 -12.88
C TYR A 47 16.95 -6.37 -12.59
N ASN A 48 17.52 -5.20 -12.87
CA ASN A 48 16.87 -3.92 -12.55
C ASN A 48 15.53 -3.79 -13.25
N GLN A 49 15.43 -4.19 -14.52
CA GLN A 49 14.20 -4.08 -15.30
C GLN A 49 13.10 -5.04 -14.86
N LYS A 50 13.44 -6.30 -14.59
CA LYS A 50 12.45 -7.38 -14.38
C LYS A 50 12.17 -7.65 -12.90
N ILE A 51 13.15 -7.36 -12.01
CA ILE A 51 13.12 -7.71 -10.59
C ILE A 51 13.27 -6.45 -9.73
N GLY A 52 14.33 -5.66 -9.93
CA GLY A 52 14.68 -4.51 -9.10
C GLY A 52 13.55 -3.50 -8.97
N LYS A 53 12.89 -3.15 -10.08
CA LYS A 53 11.70 -2.29 -10.10
C LYS A 53 10.57 -2.77 -9.19
N ILE A 54 10.42 -4.08 -8.99
CA ILE A 54 9.39 -4.62 -8.09
C ILE A 54 9.76 -4.38 -6.63
N TYR A 55 11.02 -4.57 -6.25
CA TYR A 55 11.48 -4.24 -4.90
C TYR A 55 11.41 -2.73 -4.62
N GLU A 56 11.80 -1.92 -5.60
CA GLU A 56 11.70 -0.46 -5.53
C GLU A 56 10.26 0.02 -5.31
N LEU A 57 9.27 -0.59 -5.98
CA LEU A 57 7.85 -0.33 -5.74
C LEU A 57 7.46 -0.53 -4.27
N TYR A 58 8.05 -1.53 -3.62
CA TYR A 58 7.81 -1.84 -2.20
C TYR A 58 8.74 -1.09 -1.24
N GLY A 59 9.51 -0.11 -1.72
CA GLY A 59 10.46 0.64 -0.88
C GLY A 59 11.62 -0.23 -0.35
N ILE A 60 11.90 -1.35 -1.02
CA ILE A 60 13.01 -2.26 -0.69
C ILE A 60 14.20 -1.86 -1.56
N SER A 61 15.18 -1.19 -0.98
CA SER A 61 16.44 -0.88 -1.65
C SER A 61 17.62 -1.41 -0.84
N GLU A 62 18.27 -2.46 -1.34
CA GLU A 62 19.55 -2.92 -0.82
C GLU A 62 20.61 -2.79 -1.93
N PRO A 63 21.81 -2.28 -1.62
CA PRO A 63 22.89 -2.23 -2.60
C PRO A 63 23.32 -3.65 -2.97
N ILE A 64 23.24 -3.97 -4.26
CA ILE A 64 23.63 -5.29 -4.79
C ILE A 64 24.99 -5.16 -5.47
N PRO A 65 26.01 -5.92 -5.04
CA PRO A 65 27.28 -5.97 -5.76
C PRO A 65 27.10 -6.46 -7.20
N GLU A 66 27.80 -5.86 -8.17
CA GLU A 66 27.66 -6.18 -9.59
C GLU A 66 27.89 -7.66 -9.93
N SER A 67 28.75 -8.33 -9.17
CA SER A 67 29.03 -9.77 -9.31
C SER A 67 27.85 -10.68 -8.97
N ASN A 68 26.82 -10.17 -8.29
CA ASN A 68 25.71 -10.97 -7.78
C ASN A 68 24.47 -11.01 -8.69
N TYR A 69 24.34 -10.10 -9.68
CA TYR A 69 23.11 -9.99 -10.47
C TYR A 69 22.75 -11.26 -11.24
N TYR A 70 23.73 -11.96 -11.82
CA TYR A 70 23.50 -13.25 -12.48
C TYR A 70 22.93 -14.30 -11.51
N ARG A 71 23.55 -14.42 -10.33
CA ARG A 71 23.14 -15.37 -9.29
C ARG A 71 21.71 -15.08 -8.83
N LEU A 72 21.38 -13.80 -8.64
CA LEU A 72 20.03 -13.38 -8.26
C LEU A 72 19.01 -13.69 -9.37
N CYS A 73 19.32 -13.39 -10.63
CA CYS A 73 18.45 -13.74 -11.76
C CYS A 73 18.22 -15.25 -11.87
N LYS A 74 19.28 -16.06 -11.64
CA LYS A 74 19.19 -17.52 -11.64
C LYS A 74 18.33 -18.04 -10.48
N GLU A 75 18.47 -17.46 -9.29
CA GLU A 75 17.64 -17.80 -8.13
C GLU A 75 16.17 -17.44 -8.39
N HIS A 76 15.91 -16.27 -8.98
CA HIS A 76 14.55 -15.89 -9.41
C HIS A 76 13.98 -16.85 -10.45
N LEU A 77 14.76 -17.30 -11.44
CA LEU A 77 14.30 -18.33 -12.38
C LEU A 77 13.95 -19.64 -11.66
N ARG A 78 14.74 -20.05 -10.66
CA ARG A 78 14.44 -21.24 -9.86
C ARG A 78 13.10 -21.09 -9.13
N ARG A 79 12.85 -19.94 -8.51
CA ARG A 79 11.58 -19.64 -7.82
C ARG A 79 10.41 -19.51 -8.77
N PHE A 80 10.65 -18.95 -9.95
CA PHE A 80 9.67 -18.91 -11.04
C PHE A 80 9.19 -20.32 -11.38
N ASN A 81 10.11 -21.24 -11.65
CA ASN A 81 9.78 -22.61 -11.99
C ASN A 81 9.12 -23.38 -10.82
N GLU A 82 9.44 -23.01 -9.57
CA GLU A 82 8.79 -23.57 -8.37
C GLU A 82 7.31 -23.18 -8.32
N ILE A 83 7.00 -21.88 -8.44
CA ILE A 83 5.62 -21.38 -8.44
C ILE A 83 4.85 -21.86 -9.68
N GLU A 84 5.48 -21.89 -10.87
CA GLU A 84 4.87 -22.39 -12.10
C GLU A 84 4.36 -23.84 -11.94
N ARG A 85 5.17 -24.71 -11.33
CA ARG A 85 4.76 -26.10 -11.04
C ARG A 85 3.61 -26.15 -10.06
N GLU A 86 3.69 -25.41 -8.96
CA GLU A 86 2.63 -25.36 -7.95
C GLU A 86 1.29 -24.90 -8.55
N LEU A 87 1.30 -23.91 -9.46
CA LEU A 87 0.10 -23.44 -10.15
C LEU A 87 -0.44 -24.42 -11.19
N ASN A 88 0.41 -25.24 -11.79
CA ASN A 88 -0.01 -26.31 -12.70
C ASN A 88 -0.64 -27.48 -11.95
N ASP A 89 -0.15 -27.77 -10.75
CA ASP A 89 -0.66 -28.84 -9.89
C ASP A 89 -1.84 -28.39 -9.02
N PHE A 90 -2.06 -27.07 -8.92
CA PHE A 90 -3.08 -26.43 -8.10
C PHE A 90 -4.48 -26.92 -8.48
N ASN A 91 -5.21 -27.30 -7.44
CA ASN A 91 -6.59 -27.78 -7.51
C ASN A 91 -7.25 -27.54 -6.15
N GLU A 92 -8.21 -26.64 -6.08
CA GLU A 92 -8.89 -26.24 -4.85
C GLU A 92 -9.45 -27.43 -4.03
N SER A 93 -9.84 -28.53 -4.70
CA SER A 93 -10.34 -29.76 -4.06
C SER A 93 -9.30 -30.57 -3.28
N LYS A 94 -7.99 -30.34 -3.49
CA LYS A 94 -6.92 -31.10 -2.81
C LYS A 94 -6.63 -30.62 -1.38
N ASN A 95 -7.54 -29.86 -0.76
CA ASN A 95 -7.43 -29.36 0.62
C ASN A 95 -6.12 -28.57 0.88
N TYR A 96 -5.76 -27.68 -0.05
CA TYR A 96 -4.58 -26.83 0.09
C TYR A 96 -4.75 -25.86 1.25
N LYS A 97 -4.00 -26.03 2.34
CA LYS A 97 -4.01 -25.10 3.47
C LYS A 97 -3.24 -23.83 3.12
N ILE A 98 -3.94 -22.74 2.84
CA ILE A 98 -3.33 -21.47 2.43
C ILE A 98 -2.23 -20.97 3.38
N ARG A 99 -2.35 -21.22 4.69
CA ARG A 99 -1.33 -20.85 5.70
C ARG A 99 0.03 -21.50 5.47
N ASP A 100 0.06 -22.74 4.98
CA ASP A 100 1.31 -23.44 4.69
C ASP A 100 2.02 -22.77 3.51
N TYR A 101 1.26 -22.32 2.52
CA TYR A 101 1.76 -21.55 1.39
C TYR A 101 2.21 -20.13 1.78
N ILE A 102 1.51 -19.46 2.69
CA ILE A 102 1.97 -18.20 3.27
C ILE A 102 3.32 -18.41 3.95
N THR A 103 3.45 -19.48 4.74
CA THR A 103 4.70 -19.84 5.42
C THR A 103 5.84 -20.08 4.44
N LYS A 104 5.55 -20.76 3.33
CA LYS A 104 6.54 -21.14 2.30
C LYS A 104 6.95 -19.96 1.40
N TYR A 105 6.00 -19.13 0.98
CA TYR A 105 6.19 -18.17 -0.12
C TYR A 105 6.04 -16.70 0.25
N SER A 106 5.46 -16.37 1.41
CA SER A 106 5.18 -14.98 1.78
C SER A 106 6.15 -14.36 2.78
N LEU A 107 7.03 -15.18 3.36
CA LEU A 107 7.94 -14.75 4.43
C LEU A 107 9.34 -14.43 3.92
N ASP A 108 9.70 -14.97 2.75
CA ASP A 108 10.94 -14.71 2.01
C ASP A 108 10.64 -13.77 0.82
N LEU A 109 11.27 -12.59 0.81
CA LEU A 109 11.03 -11.54 -0.20
C LEU A 109 11.43 -11.97 -1.61
N VAL A 110 12.30 -12.97 -1.76
CA VAL A 110 12.76 -13.46 -3.07
C VAL A 110 11.61 -13.94 -3.96
N PHE A 111 10.48 -14.36 -3.38
CA PHE A 111 9.30 -14.78 -4.13
C PHE A 111 8.43 -13.63 -4.63
N LEU A 112 8.54 -12.42 -4.08
CA LEU A 112 7.65 -11.30 -4.37
C LEU A 112 7.55 -10.98 -5.89
N PRO A 113 8.67 -10.83 -6.63
CA PRO A 113 8.62 -10.60 -8.08
C PRO A 113 7.85 -11.68 -8.85
N THR A 114 8.08 -12.94 -8.49
CA THR A 114 7.45 -14.09 -9.14
C THR A 114 5.95 -14.15 -8.86
N LEU A 115 5.55 -13.96 -7.60
CA LEU A 115 4.13 -13.96 -7.21
C LEU A 115 3.35 -12.86 -7.92
N LEU A 116 3.92 -11.65 -7.99
CA LEU A 116 3.30 -10.53 -8.70
C LEU A 116 3.22 -10.75 -10.20
N TYR A 117 4.22 -11.39 -10.80
CA TYR A 117 4.20 -11.75 -12.22
C TYR A 117 3.01 -12.66 -12.54
N PHE A 118 2.89 -13.80 -11.84
CA PHE A 118 1.80 -14.74 -12.10
C PHE A 118 0.44 -14.14 -11.76
N LEU A 119 0.33 -13.38 -10.66
CA LEU A 119 -0.93 -12.72 -10.30
C LEU A 119 -1.40 -11.74 -11.38
N ARG A 120 -0.48 -10.96 -11.97
CA ARG A 120 -0.82 -10.03 -13.07
C ARG A 120 -1.29 -10.75 -14.32
N GLN A 121 -0.69 -11.91 -14.64
CA GLN A 121 -1.13 -12.73 -15.77
C GLN A 121 -2.53 -13.29 -15.54
N GLU A 122 -2.79 -13.87 -14.36
CA GLU A 122 -4.10 -14.41 -14.01
C GLU A 122 -5.17 -13.30 -13.93
N ASP A 123 -4.90 -12.15 -13.32
CA ASP A 123 -5.83 -11.01 -13.27
C ASP A 123 -6.19 -10.52 -14.67
N PHE A 124 -5.20 -10.44 -15.58
CA PHE A 124 -5.43 -10.08 -16.97
C PHE A 124 -6.31 -11.10 -17.70
N GLN A 125 -6.04 -12.40 -17.53
CA GLN A 125 -6.85 -13.46 -18.15
C GLN A 125 -8.29 -13.48 -17.62
N ILE A 126 -8.48 -13.30 -16.30
CA ILE A 126 -9.82 -13.19 -15.69
C ILE A 126 -10.59 -12.02 -16.32
N LYS A 127 -9.99 -10.83 -16.36
CA LYS A 127 -10.62 -9.63 -16.96
C LYS A 127 -10.95 -9.83 -18.43
N LEU A 128 -10.02 -10.40 -19.20
CA LEU A 128 -10.22 -10.70 -20.62
C LEU A 128 -11.38 -11.68 -20.82
N ASN A 129 -11.46 -12.74 -20.02
CA ASN A 129 -12.52 -13.74 -20.09
C ASN A 129 -13.89 -13.17 -19.69
N ILE A 130 -13.95 -12.27 -18.70
CA ILE A 130 -15.18 -11.56 -18.32
C ILE A 130 -15.66 -10.68 -19.50
N ARG A 131 -14.77 -9.86 -20.07
CA ARG A 131 -15.09 -8.98 -21.20
C ARG A 131 -15.53 -9.75 -22.45
N ASN A 132 -14.90 -10.90 -22.70
CA ASN A 132 -15.25 -11.79 -23.79
C ASN A 132 -16.52 -12.62 -23.52
N LYS A 133 -17.14 -12.47 -22.33
CA LYS A 133 -18.34 -13.22 -21.90
C LYS A 133 -18.14 -14.73 -22.00
N SER A 134 -16.95 -15.21 -21.62
CA SER A 134 -16.71 -16.64 -21.51
C SER A 134 -17.74 -17.26 -20.56
N ASN A 135 -18.40 -18.35 -20.99
CA ASN A 135 -19.52 -18.97 -20.27
C ASN A 135 -19.30 -19.13 -18.76
N THR A 136 -18.07 -19.51 -18.36
CA THR A 136 -17.62 -19.58 -16.98
C THR A 136 -16.22 -19.00 -16.88
N VAL A 137 -15.99 -18.15 -15.88
CA VAL A 137 -14.66 -17.62 -15.55
C VAL A 137 -14.27 -18.10 -14.15
N GLU A 138 -13.14 -18.81 -14.04
CA GLU A 138 -12.62 -19.34 -12.77
C GLU A 138 -11.69 -18.32 -12.10
N PHE A 139 -11.77 -18.22 -10.76
CA PHE A 139 -10.95 -17.31 -9.96
C PHE A 139 -9.91 -18.02 -9.09
N SER A 140 -10.01 -19.34 -8.87
CA SER A 140 -9.27 -20.05 -7.81
C SER A 140 -7.75 -19.84 -7.85
N LYS A 141 -7.11 -19.86 -9.04
CA LYS A 141 -5.67 -19.56 -9.18
C LYS A 141 -5.32 -18.11 -8.85
N GLY A 142 -6.08 -17.15 -9.38
CA GLY A 142 -5.88 -15.73 -9.12
C GLY A 142 -6.09 -15.38 -7.65
N VAL A 143 -7.08 -16.00 -7.02
CA VAL A 143 -7.40 -15.89 -5.59
C VAL A 143 -6.28 -16.46 -4.72
N PHE A 144 -5.75 -17.63 -5.06
CA PHE A 144 -4.60 -18.22 -4.38
C PHE A 144 -3.38 -17.28 -4.43
N LEU A 145 -3.01 -16.81 -5.62
CA LEU A 145 -1.89 -15.87 -5.81
C LEU A 145 -2.12 -14.54 -5.09
N ALA A 146 -3.33 -13.99 -5.12
CA ALA A 146 -3.66 -12.74 -4.44
C ALA A 146 -3.50 -12.86 -2.92
N ASN A 147 -3.84 -14.00 -2.32
CA ASN A 147 -3.60 -14.25 -0.90
C ASN A 147 -2.11 -14.31 -0.56
N LEU A 148 -1.28 -14.93 -1.42
CA LEU A 148 0.18 -14.94 -1.21
C LEU A 148 0.80 -13.54 -1.34
N VAL A 149 0.35 -12.74 -2.31
CA VAL A 149 0.81 -11.35 -2.46
C VAL A 149 0.33 -10.47 -1.31
N ALA A 150 -0.89 -10.67 -0.81
CA ALA A 150 -1.38 -10.01 0.39
C ALA A 150 -0.53 -10.38 1.62
N GLY A 151 -0.19 -11.67 1.79
CA GLY A 151 0.73 -12.15 2.82
C GLY A 151 2.12 -11.50 2.74
N GLN A 152 2.71 -11.44 1.53
CA GLN A 152 3.98 -10.74 1.29
C GLN A 152 3.89 -9.26 1.69
N SER A 153 2.87 -8.56 1.19
CA SER A 153 2.68 -7.13 1.43
C SER A 153 2.51 -6.84 2.92
N PHE A 154 1.71 -7.65 3.62
CA PHE A 154 1.53 -7.55 5.06
C PHE A 154 2.85 -7.78 5.82
N ASN A 155 3.61 -8.82 5.46
CA ASN A 155 4.91 -9.12 6.08
C ASN A 155 5.93 -7.98 5.87
N ILE A 156 5.98 -7.40 4.66
CA ILE A 156 6.82 -6.23 4.36
C ILE A 156 6.38 -5.03 5.20
N GLY A 157 5.08 -4.73 5.24
CA GLY A 157 4.53 -3.63 6.03
C GLY A 157 4.87 -3.76 7.51
N ILE A 158 4.71 -4.94 8.11
CA ILE A 158 5.10 -5.17 9.51
C ILE A 158 6.60 -4.94 9.73
N LYS A 159 7.47 -5.49 8.88
CA LYS A 159 8.92 -5.28 8.99
C LYS A 159 9.30 -3.80 8.90
N MET A 160 8.69 -3.05 7.98
CA MET A 160 8.92 -1.63 7.82
C MET A 160 8.43 -0.81 9.03
N LEU A 161 7.27 -1.16 9.60
CA LEU A 161 6.74 -0.50 10.80
C LEU A 161 7.58 -0.83 12.05
N THR A 162 8.07 -2.07 12.19
CA THR A 162 9.04 -2.43 13.22
C THR A 162 10.31 -1.59 13.09
N LYS A 163 10.89 -1.51 11.89
CA LYS A 163 12.08 -0.69 11.62
C LYS A 163 11.84 0.80 11.95
N PHE A 164 10.69 1.34 11.57
CA PHE A 164 10.29 2.70 11.92
C PHE A 164 10.24 2.90 13.44
N SER A 165 9.79 1.91 14.22
CA SER A 165 9.77 2.00 15.69
C SER A 165 11.17 2.03 16.32
N GLU A 166 12.17 1.44 15.65
CA GLU A 166 13.56 1.34 16.12
C GLU A 166 14.43 2.54 15.69
N GLU A 167 14.24 3.08 14.47
CA GLU A 167 15.11 4.11 13.88
C GLU A 167 14.71 5.56 14.23
N PRO A 168 15.65 6.52 14.37
CA PRO A 168 15.30 7.90 14.65
C PRO A 168 14.43 8.53 13.54
N LEU A 169 13.48 9.36 13.94
CA LEU A 169 12.55 10.00 13.02
C LEU A 169 13.27 11.04 12.13
N ASN A 170 12.97 11.01 10.84
CA ASN A 170 13.45 11.98 9.85
C ASN A 170 12.35 12.32 8.83
N SER A 171 12.66 13.26 7.92
CA SER A 171 11.82 13.72 6.81
C SER A 171 11.22 12.59 5.97
N ARG A 172 11.97 11.51 5.72
CA ARG A 172 11.53 10.35 4.92
C ARG A 172 10.72 9.35 5.71
N SER A 173 10.91 9.32 7.03
CA SER A 173 10.23 8.38 7.93
C SER A 173 8.72 8.56 7.93
N TYR A 174 8.22 9.80 7.77
CA TYR A 174 6.78 10.10 7.81
C TYR A 174 6.03 9.36 6.69
N GLU A 175 6.42 9.55 5.44
CA GLU A 175 5.80 8.88 4.30
C GLU A 175 6.05 7.36 4.34
N SER A 176 7.25 6.94 4.74
CA SER A 176 7.58 5.51 4.87
C SER A 176 6.66 4.78 5.85
N PHE A 177 6.28 5.45 6.94
CA PHE A 177 5.30 4.93 7.89
C PHE A 177 3.92 4.75 7.26
N TRP A 178 3.40 5.78 6.58
CA TRP A 178 2.09 5.71 5.93
C TRP A 178 2.04 4.66 4.83
N PHE A 179 3.13 4.55 4.05
CA PHE A 179 3.27 3.52 3.05
C PHE A 179 3.27 2.12 3.68
N ALA A 180 4.11 1.89 4.69
CA ALA A 180 4.17 0.61 5.39
C ALA A 180 2.83 0.22 6.03
N PHE A 181 2.11 1.19 6.59
CA PHE A 181 0.77 0.99 7.12
C PHE A 181 -0.23 0.59 6.03
N SER A 182 -0.16 1.22 4.85
CA SER A 182 -1.01 0.87 3.71
C SER A 182 -0.80 -0.56 3.20
N LEU A 183 0.42 -1.11 3.33
CA LEU A 183 0.75 -2.46 2.87
C LEU A 183 0.03 -3.57 3.65
N LEU A 184 -0.47 -3.27 4.85
CA LEU A 184 -1.22 -4.23 5.67
C LEU A 184 -2.63 -4.51 5.13
N GLN A 185 -3.11 -3.68 4.19
CA GLN A 185 -4.35 -3.96 3.47
C GLN A 185 -4.16 -5.06 2.43
N LYS A 186 -5.11 -5.99 2.33
CA LYS A 186 -5.07 -7.12 1.37
C LYS A 186 -4.95 -6.69 -0.09
N LYS A 187 -5.46 -5.51 -0.43
CA LYS A 187 -5.49 -4.98 -1.81
C LYS A 187 -4.41 -3.95 -2.10
N SER A 188 -3.48 -3.71 -1.17
CA SER A 188 -2.43 -2.69 -1.29
C SER A 188 -1.66 -2.78 -2.62
N PHE A 189 -1.26 -3.99 -3.01
CA PHE A 189 -0.48 -4.30 -4.22
C PHE A 189 -1.04 -3.73 -5.53
N LYS A 190 -2.36 -3.47 -5.61
CA LYS A 190 -2.99 -2.90 -6.82
C LYS A 190 -2.62 -1.43 -7.04
N LEU A 191 -2.36 -0.68 -5.97
CA LEU A 191 -2.18 0.77 -6.00
C LEU A 191 -0.76 1.23 -5.68
N ILE A 192 0.16 0.32 -5.36
CA ILE A 192 1.56 0.66 -5.05
C ILE A 192 2.23 1.43 -6.20
N LYS A 193 1.90 1.10 -7.47
CA LYS A 193 2.45 1.83 -8.62
C LYS A 193 2.01 3.29 -8.65
N ALA A 194 0.81 3.62 -8.17
CA ALA A 194 0.33 4.99 -8.14
C ALA A 194 1.19 5.88 -7.25
N ARG A 195 1.64 5.34 -6.10
CA ARG A 195 2.59 6.01 -5.21
C ARG A 195 3.87 6.43 -5.93
N ASN A 196 4.52 5.52 -6.64
CA ASN A 196 5.79 5.86 -7.30
C ASN A 196 5.59 6.90 -8.40
N LEU A 197 4.53 6.78 -9.21
CA LEU A 197 4.20 7.80 -10.22
C LEU A 197 3.96 9.18 -9.60
N PHE A 198 3.29 9.23 -8.45
CA PHE A 198 3.07 10.48 -7.72
C PHE A 198 4.39 11.08 -7.23
N LEU A 199 5.25 10.28 -6.58
CA LEU A 199 6.55 10.73 -6.06
C LEU A 199 7.49 11.18 -7.19
N GLU A 200 7.54 10.42 -8.29
CA GLU A 200 8.32 10.78 -9.49
C GLU A 200 7.84 12.09 -10.12
N GLY A 201 6.52 12.28 -10.24
CA GLY A 201 5.94 13.52 -10.75
C GLY A 201 6.21 14.72 -9.85
N ALA A 202 6.17 14.52 -8.52
CA ALA A 202 6.52 15.56 -7.55
C ALA A 202 8.01 15.92 -7.63
N ALA A 203 8.88 14.92 -7.77
CA ALA A 203 10.32 15.11 -7.97
C ALA A 203 10.63 15.84 -9.28
N GLU A 204 9.95 15.50 -10.39
CA GLU A 204 10.09 16.24 -11.65
C GLU A 204 9.64 17.70 -11.51
N THR A 205 8.51 17.93 -10.84
CA THR A 205 8.00 19.29 -10.58
C THR A 205 9.00 20.08 -9.75
N LEU A 206 9.53 19.48 -8.69
CA LEU A 206 10.55 20.11 -7.85
C LEU A 206 11.82 20.42 -8.64
N ARG A 207 12.31 19.49 -9.46
CA ARG A 207 13.48 19.73 -10.32
C ARG A 207 13.27 20.95 -11.23
N LYS A 208 12.12 21.06 -11.89
CA LYS A 208 11.79 22.27 -12.69
C LYS A 208 11.79 23.53 -11.83
N LEU A 209 11.25 23.48 -10.61
CA LEU A 209 11.28 24.62 -9.69
C LEU A 209 12.71 25.02 -9.30
N THR A 210 13.60 24.05 -9.06
CA THR A 210 14.99 24.31 -8.61
C THR A 210 15.98 24.61 -9.73
N THR A 211 15.64 24.35 -10.99
CA THR A 211 16.52 24.60 -12.15
C THR A 211 16.02 25.71 -13.08
N GLU A 212 14.71 25.80 -13.33
CA GLU A 212 14.14 26.69 -14.36
C GLU A 212 13.50 27.94 -13.74
N TYR A 213 12.60 27.76 -12.76
CA TYR A 213 11.78 28.87 -12.25
C TYR A 213 12.45 29.66 -11.13
N TYR A 214 13.05 28.95 -10.17
CA TYR A 214 13.65 29.56 -8.99
C TYR A 214 15.03 28.96 -8.72
N PRO A 215 16.00 29.10 -9.65
CA PRO A 215 17.23 28.33 -9.64
C PRO A 215 17.99 28.37 -8.31
N LEU A 216 18.62 27.26 -7.96
CA LEU A 216 19.58 27.17 -6.86
C LEU A 216 20.84 28.00 -7.17
N PRO A 217 21.44 28.67 -6.17
CA PRO A 217 22.67 29.44 -6.36
C PRO A 217 23.83 28.51 -6.74
N LEU A 218 24.52 28.81 -7.83
CA LEU A 218 25.64 28.03 -8.35
C LEU A 218 26.94 28.84 -8.25
N VAL A 219 27.95 28.28 -7.59
CA VAL A 219 29.31 28.85 -7.48
C VAL A 219 30.30 27.74 -7.83
N ASP A 220 31.17 27.97 -8.80
CA ASP A 220 32.17 26.99 -9.27
C ASP A 220 31.58 25.60 -9.58
N ASN A 221 30.45 25.58 -10.29
CA ASN A 221 29.68 24.37 -10.63
C ASN A 221 29.16 23.57 -9.42
N LYS A 222 29.02 24.21 -8.25
CA LYS A 222 28.46 23.61 -7.05
C LYS A 222 27.35 24.46 -6.47
N TYR A 223 26.26 23.83 -6.06
CA TYR A 223 25.17 24.53 -5.40
C TYR A 223 25.60 25.02 -4.03
N THR A 224 25.65 26.34 -3.84
CA THR A 224 26.30 26.95 -2.67
C THR A 224 25.47 28.12 -2.11
N PHE A 225 25.14 28.06 -0.83
CA PHE A 225 24.47 29.12 -0.07
C PHE A 225 25.46 29.80 0.88
N LYS A 226 25.26 31.10 1.16
CA LYS A 226 26.16 31.83 2.06
C LYS A 226 25.91 31.48 3.52
N THR A 227 24.63 31.39 3.89
CA THR A 227 24.17 31.17 5.27
C THR A 227 23.08 30.10 5.35
N VAL A 228 22.86 29.57 6.56
CA VAL A 228 21.73 28.67 6.85
C VAL A 228 20.39 29.36 6.65
N ASP A 229 20.27 30.67 6.95
CA ASP A 229 19.02 31.43 6.75
C ASP A 229 18.64 31.49 5.25
N GLU A 230 19.61 31.77 4.37
CA GLU A 230 19.39 31.77 2.91
C GLU A 230 18.95 30.40 2.40
N TYR A 231 19.63 29.33 2.85
CA TYR A 231 19.26 27.95 2.52
C TYR A 231 17.84 27.62 3.01
N SER A 232 17.55 27.89 4.28
CA SER A 232 16.26 27.54 4.90
C SER A 232 15.10 28.25 4.25
N ASN A 233 15.24 29.55 3.95
CA ASN A 233 14.22 30.32 3.25
C ASN A 233 13.96 29.76 1.85
N LYS A 234 15.03 29.38 1.13
CA LYS A 234 14.91 28.83 -0.23
C LYS A 234 14.24 27.46 -0.22
N VAL A 235 14.60 26.58 0.72
CA VAL A 235 13.94 25.28 0.89
C VAL A 235 12.47 25.45 1.29
N ALA A 236 12.17 26.37 2.20
CA ALA A 236 10.78 26.69 2.58
C ALA A 236 9.96 27.16 1.37
N LEU A 237 10.55 27.99 0.50
CA LEU A 237 9.91 28.43 -0.74
C LEU A 237 9.62 27.26 -1.69
N TYR A 238 10.58 26.35 -1.91
CA TYR A 238 10.34 25.18 -2.74
C TYR A 238 9.26 24.26 -2.16
N THR A 239 9.27 24.03 -0.86
CA THR A 239 8.22 23.27 -0.17
C THR A 239 6.85 23.92 -0.36
N GLN A 240 6.76 25.25 -0.21
CA GLN A 240 5.53 26.00 -0.45
C GLN A 240 5.04 25.82 -1.91
N LEU A 241 5.92 26.07 -2.89
CA LEU A 241 5.57 26.03 -4.31
C LEU A 241 5.18 24.63 -4.76
N LEU A 242 5.91 23.60 -4.30
CA LEU A 242 5.58 22.21 -4.59
C LEU A 242 4.20 21.88 -4.02
N TYR A 243 3.93 22.24 -2.76
CA TYR A 243 2.61 22.03 -2.17
C TYR A 243 1.49 22.79 -2.91
N GLN A 244 1.80 23.98 -3.44
CA GLN A 244 0.88 24.74 -4.28
C GLN A 244 0.51 24.01 -5.57
N SER A 245 1.47 23.33 -6.21
CA SER A 245 1.22 22.51 -7.41
C SER A 245 0.31 21.30 -7.17
N TYR A 246 0.15 20.87 -5.92
CA TYR A 246 -0.71 19.75 -5.52
C TYR A 246 -1.93 20.19 -4.69
N CYS A 247 -2.30 21.47 -4.79
CA CYS A 247 -3.42 22.03 -4.02
C CYS A 247 -4.78 21.42 -4.33
N ASP A 248 -4.99 20.90 -5.55
CA ASP A 248 -6.27 20.32 -5.99
C ASP A 248 -6.57 18.97 -5.33
N ILE A 249 -5.56 18.33 -4.75
CA ILE A 249 -5.68 17.07 -4.00
C ILE A 249 -6.10 17.35 -2.55
N ARG A 250 -6.17 18.62 -2.11
CA ARG A 250 -6.53 18.99 -0.75
C ARG A 250 -8.03 19.01 -0.58
N CYS A 251 -8.52 18.51 0.56
CA CYS A 251 -9.87 18.82 1.01
C CYS A 251 -9.83 19.86 2.12
N GLU A 252 -10.47 21.01 1.89
CA GLU A 252 -10.91 21.91 2.98
C GLU A 252 -12.36 21.57 3.41
N GLU A 253 -13.08 20.70 2.68
CA GLU A 253 -14.52 20.44 2.86
C GLU A 253 -14.93 18.94 2.75
N SER A 254 -14.18 17.98 3.31
CA SER A 254 -14.63 16.58 3.26
C SER A 254 -15.62 16.27 4.40
N ASN A 255 -16.88 16.65 4.18
CA ASN A 255 -17.98 15.84 4.70
C ASN A 255 -17.97 14.52 3.91
N TYR A 256 -17.86 13.41 4.65
CA TYR A 256 -18.39 12.09 4.30
C TYR A 256 -18.24 11.64 2.83
N MET A 257 -17.22 10.80 2.57
CA MET A 257 -17.16 9.70 1.58
C MET A 257 -15.84 9.67 0.82
N GLU A 258 -14.79 9.06 1.38
CA GLU A 258 -13.69 8.54 0.57
C GLU A 258 -13.30 7.14 1.04
N SER A 259 -13.83 6.16 0.32
CA SER A 259 -13.66 4.73 0.56
C SER A 259 -12.30 4.21 0.09
N THR A 260 -11.58 3.61 1.03
CA THR A 260 -10.60 2.52 0.88
C THR A 260 -9.22 2.82 0.23
N ASN A 261 -8.19 2.70 1.07
CA ASN A 261 -6.75 2.65 0.84
C ASN A 261 -6.02 4.01 0.84
N LEU A 262 -5.06 4.21 1.76
CA LEU A 262 -4.15 5.37 1.77
C LEU A 262 -3.43 5.58 0.43
N LEU A 263 -3.21 4.50 -0.33
CA LEU A 263 -2.62 4.56 -1.67
C LEU A 263 -3.56 5.15 -2.74
N SER A 264 -4.86 5.23 -2.46
CA SER A 264 -5.85 5.77 -3.40
C SER A 264 -5.66 7.27 -3.63
N MET A 265 -5.17 8.00 -2.62
CA MET A 265 -4.72 9.39 -2.76
C MET A 265 -3.72 9.55 -3.91
N TYR A 266 -2.71 8.66 -3.99
CA TYR A 266 -1.68 8.75 -5.02
C TYR A 266 -2.20 8.51 -6.44
N SER A 267 -3.40 7.94 -6.59
CA SER A 267 -4.02 7.75 -7.90
C SER A 267 -4.69 9.00 -8.46
N GLY A 268 -4.80 10.08 -7.67
CA GLY A 268 -5.51 11.31 -8.04
C GLY A 268 -7.04 11.15 -8.17
N ARG A 269 -7.57 9.96 -7.84
CA ARG A 269 -9.00 9.66 -7.86
C ARG A 269 -9.73 10.13 -6.60
N HIS A 270 -8.99 10.38 -5.53
CA HIS A 270 -9.48 10.80 -4.23
C HIS A 270 -8.63 11.96 -3.71
N LYS A 271 -9.24 12.82 -2.90
CA LYS A 271 -8.51 13.83 -2.16
C LYS A 271 -7.67 13.16 -1.06
N GLY A 272 -6.58 13.81 -0.68
CA GLY A 272 -5.64 13.30 0.30
C GLY A 272 -5.79 14.01 1.63
N ASP A 273 -5.58 13.27 2.72
CA ASP A 273 -5.30 13.89 4.00
C ASP A 273 -4.09 14.83 3.87
N GLN A 274 -4.21 16.04 4.40
CA GLN A 274 -3.22 17.09 4.18
C GLN A 274 -1.87 16.76 4.83
N LEU A 275 -1.84 16.00 5.95
CA LEU A 275 -0.61 15.53 6.57
C LEU A 275 0.03 14.41 5.75
N LEU A 276 -0.77 13.51 5.18
CA LEU A 276 -0.29 12.47 4.27
C LEU A 276 0.35 13.09 3.01
N VAL A 277 -0.34 14.04 2.36
CA VAL A 277 0.20 14.79 1.21
C VAL A 277 1.50 15.49 1.59
N ALA A 278 1.52 16.19 2.73
CA ALA A 278 2.71 16.91 3.17
C ALA A 278 3.88 15.99 3.49
N SER A 279 3.63 14.86 4.15
CA SER A 279 4.68 13.87 4.44
C SER A 279 5.34 13.36 3.16
N SER A 280 4.54 13.16 2.11
CA SER A 280 5.01 12.71 0.79
C SER A 280 5.84 13.77 0.08
N LEU A 281 5.38 15.02 0.07
CA LEU A 281 6.09 16.12 -0.58
C LEU A 281 7.35 16.53 0.18
N ILE A 282 7.33 16.52 1.51
CA ILE A 282 8.52 16.75 2.35
C ILE A 282 9.61 15.72 2.05
N LYS A 283 9.22 14.44 1.93
CA LYS A 283 10.16 13.39 1.53
C LYS A 283 10.82 13.71 0.18
N VAL A 284 10.02 14.08 -0.82
CA VAL A 284 10.54 14.44 -2.16
C VAL A 284 11.52 15.61 -2.09
N VAL A 285 11.17 16.67 -1.33
CA VAL A 285 12.05 17.82 -1.14
C VAL A 285 13.38 17.40 -0.52
N ASP A 286 13.32 16.58 0.52
CA ASP A 286 14.51 16.08 1.22
C ASP A 286 15.42 15.22 0.32
N GLU A 287 14.84 14.25 -0.41
CA GLU A 287 15.56 13.34 -1.31
C GLU A 287 16.23 14.08 -2.48
N GLU A 288 15.51 14.99 -3.13
CA GLU A 288 16.04 15.77 -4.25
C GLU A 288 17.15 16.74 -3.80
N LEU A 289 17.00 17.37 -2.62
CA LEU A 289 18.03 18.29 -2.12
C LEU A 289 19.29 17.57 -1.62
N GLU A 290 19.15 16.38 -1.03
CA GLU A 290 20.31 15.55 -0.63
C GLU A 290 21.14 15.12 -1.85
N ALA A 291 20.48 14.78 -2.96
CA ALA A 291 21.13 14.35 -4.20
C ALA A 291 22.02 15.42 -4.85
N LEU A 292 21.84 16.71 -4.51
CA LEU A 292 22.48 17.85 -5.18
C LEU A 292 23.83 18.31 -4.55
N ASP A 293 24.34 17.64 -3.51
CA ASP A 293 25.59 18.02 -2.78
C ASP A 293 25.67 19.52 -2.42
N ILE A 294 24.57 20.10 -1.93
CA ILE A 294 24.49 21.53 -1.60
C ILE A 294 25.50 21.91 -0.50
N ARG A 295 26.14 23.07 -0.58
CA ARG A 295 27.13 23.56 0.40
C ARG A 295 26.67 24.83 1.10
N ILE A 296 27.05 25.00 2.36
CA ILE A 296 26.82 26.23 3.14
C ILE A 296 28.18 26.76 3.58
N THR A 297 28.50 28.00 3.21
CA THR A 297 29.84 28.56 3.48
C THR A 297 30.05 28.99 4.93
N SER A 298 28.98 29.22 5.70
CA SER A 298 29.07 29.59 7.13
C SER A 298 29.64 28.47 8.02
N GLY A 299 29.77 27.25 7.50
CA GLY A 299 30.25 26.08 8.25
C GLY A 299 29.22 25.47 9.21
N GLU A 300 28.00 26.00 9.22
CA GLU A 300 26.87 25.48 10.00
C GLU A 300 26.24 24.27 9.33
N ASP A 301 25.69 23.36 10.14
CA ASP A 301 24.98 22.18 9.65
C ASP A 301 23.68 22.57 8.92
N LYS A 302 23.38 21.85 7.84
CA LYS A 302 22.10 22.01 7.14
C LYS A 302 20.95 21.71 8.10
N PRO A 303 19.98 22.62 8.27
CA PRO A 303 18.82 22.32 9.09
C PRO A 303 18.01 21.19 8.45
N LYS A 304 17.46 20.32 9.30
CA LYS A 304 16.60 19.22 8.88
C LYS A 304 15.21 19.74 8.53
N LEU A 305 14.63 19.20 7.47
CA LEU A 305 13.22 19.39 7.15
C LEU A 305 12.39 18.46 8.03
N LEU A 306 11.54 19.03 8.87
CA LEU A 306 10.70 18.27 9.80
C LEU A 306 9.23 18.64 9.63
N LEU A 307 8.35 17.79 10.16
CA LEU A 307 6.91 17.99 10.11
C LEU A 307 6.38 18.20 11.53
N ALA A 308 5.48 19.14 11.73
CA ALA A 308 4.77 19.35 13.00
C ALA A 308 3.35 18.77 12.93
N PRO A 309 2.72 18.40 14.07
CA PRO A 309 1.37 17.82 14.12
C PRO A 309 0.29 18.69 13.48
N MET A 310 0.46 20.01 13.49
CA MET A 310 -0.44 20.97 12.84
C MET A 310 -0.27 21.04 11.32
N GLY A 311 0.30 20.01 10.71
CA GLY A 311 0.66 20.00 9.30
C GLY A 311 1.41 21.27 8.92
N THR A 312 2.58 21.41 9.51
CA THR A 312 3.50 22.52 9.24
C THR A 312 4.88 21.94 8.95
N ALA A 313 5.45 22.27 7.79
CA ALA A 313 6.83 21.93 7.49
C ALA A 313 7.77 22.91 8.21
N LEU A 314 8.84 22.41 8.81
CA LEU A 314 9.80 23.17 9.62
C LEU A 314 11.18 23.07 8.99
N ILE A 315 11.84 24.21 8.76
CA ILE A 315 13.22 24.25 8.22
C ILE A 315 13.94 25.50 8.75
N GLY A 316 15.01 25.31 9.54
CA GLY A 316 15.72 26.42 10.19
C GLY A 316 14.79 27.33 10.98
N ASP A 317 14.82 28.63 10.70
CA ASP A 317 13.93 29.64 11.29
C ASP A 317 12.61 29.86 10.54
N TYR A 318 12.34 29.03 9.53
CA TYR A 318 11.16 29.11 8.69
C TYR A 318 10.21 27.95 8.93
N CYS A 319 8.93 28.21 8.63
CA CYS A 319 7.90 27.19 8.56
C CYS A 319 6.95 27.44 7.38
N VAL A 320 6.30 26.36 6.96
CA VAL A 320 5.26 26.37 5.90
C VAL A 320 4.03 25.65 6.46
N PRO A 321 3.08 26.38 7.08
CA PRO A 321 1.81 25.80 7.48
C PRO A 321 0.95 25.50 6.26
N PHE A 322 0.31 24.34 6.26
CA PHE A 322 -0.56 23.91 5.16
C PHE A 322 -1.95 23.45 5.60
N LEU A 323 -2.21 23.25 6.90
CA LEU A 323 -3.57 22.99 7.44
C LEU A 323 -4.49 24.21 7.49
N ALA A 324 -3.95 25.43 7.38
CA ALA A 324 -4.69 26.67 7.54
C ALA A 324 -4.60 27.52 6.25
N GLY A 325 -5.39 27.16 5.24
CA GLY A 325 -5.52 27.90 3.99
C GLY A 325 -4.39 27.68 2.99
N HIS A 326 -4.07 28.72 2.20
CA HIS A 326 -2.99 28.64 1.20
C HIS A 326 -1.62 28.54 1.89
N PRO A 327 -0.75 27.60 1.47
CA PRO A 327 0.59 27.46 2.03
C PRO A 327 1.40 28.74 1.82
N ARG A 328 2.12 29.17 2.86
CA ARG A 328 2.95 30.37 2.85
C ARG A 328 4.23 30.14 3.64
N VAL A 329 5.35 30.68 3.17
CA VAL A 329 6.57 30.76 3.98
C VAL A 329 6.40 31.81 5.07
N LEU A 330 6.63 31.41 6.32
CA LEU A 330 6.63 32.29 7.48
C LEU A 330 7.90 32.09 8.30
N LYS A 331 8.37 33.15 8.96
CA LYS A 331 9.31 32.98 10.08
C LYS A 331 8.58 32.36 11.26
N LYS A 332 9.24 31.42 11.95
CA LYS A 332 8.68 30.71 13.12
C LYS A 332 8.11 31.65 14.17
N GLU A 333 8.83 32.73 14.50
CA GLU A 333 8.37 33.73 15.47
C GLU A 333 7.04 34.39 15.06
N LYS A 334 6.89 34.75 13.79
CA LYS A 334 5.65 35.34 13.27
C LYS A 334 4.50 34.34 13.35
N PHE A 335 4.74 33.09 13.01
CA PHE A 335 3.73 32.04 13.11
C PHE A 335 3.32 31.78 14.57
N LEU A 336 4.27 31.74 15.50
CA LEU A 336 3.98 31.64 16.94
C LEU A 336 3.12 32.80 17.43
N ASN A 337 3.39 34.03 17.01
CA ASN A 337 2.57 35.18 17.41
C ASN A 337 1.11 35.04 16.94
N VAL A 338 0.89 34.49 15.73
CA VAL A 338 -0.45 34.15 15.24
C VAL A 338 -1.07 33.05 16.10
N CYS A 339 -0.35 31.96 16.38
CA CYS A 339 -0.86 30.89 17.23
C CYS A 339 -1.23 31.38 18.64
N ARG A 340 -0.39 32.24 19.26
CA ARG A 340 -0.67 32.83 20.59
C ARG A 340 -1.92 33.70 20.59
N SER A 341 -2.17 34.43 19.50
CA SER A 341 -3.39 35.22 19.36
C SER A 341 -4.66 34.38 19.33
N ILE A 342 -4.54 33.09 18.97
CA ILE A 342 -5.64 32.10 19.03
C ILE A 342 -5.67 31.43 20.41
N SER A 343 -4.54 30.85 20.85
CA SER A 343 -4.42 30.10 22.11
C SER A 343 -2.95 29.85 22.51
N GLU A 344 -2.60 30.12 23.77
CA GLU A 344 -1.24 29.89 24.28
C GLU A 344 -0.83 28.39 24.27
N PRO A 345 -1.68 27.43 24.70
CA PRO A 345 -1.42 26.00 24.51
C PRO A 345 -1.13 25.58 23.07
N LEU A 346 -1.77 26.20 22.09
CA LEU A 346 -1.55 25.93 20.66
C LEU A 346 -0.15 26.37 20.24
N ALA A 347 0.24 27.60 20.60
CA ALA A 347 1.57 28.13 20.30
C ALA A 347 2.70 27.26 20.85
N ASN A 348 2.50 26.70 22.06
CA ASN A 348 3.47 25.82 22.70
C ASN A 348 3.66 24.47 21.97
N ARG A 349 2.73 24.08 21.09
CA ARG A 349 2.78 22.81 20.35
C ARG A 349 2.99 22.98 18.85
N ALA A 350 2.64 24.14 18.29
CA ALA A 350 2.54 24.36 16.84
C ALA A 350 3.84 24.13 16.05
N LEU A 351 4.99 24.35 16.69
CA LEU A 351 6.32 24.17 16.06
C LEU A 351 7.10 22.99 16.62
N LEU A 352 6.51 22.18 17.51
CA LEU A 352 7.14 20.95 17.96
C LEU A 352 7.12 19.95 16.80
N PRO A 353 8.26 19.34 16.44
CA PRO A 353 8.26 18.25 15.47
C PRO A 353 7.35 17.13 15.95
N ILE A 354 6.59 16.56 15.02
CA ILE A 354 5.73 15.42 15.30
C ILE A 354 6.61 14.26 15.77
N THR A 355 6.22 13.64 16.87
CA THR A 355 6.91 12.49 17.47
C THR A 355 6.40 11.18 16.87
N LYS A 356 7.13 10.08 17.06
CA LYS A 356 6.64 8.74 16.65
C LYS A 356 5.33 8.38 17.35
N ASP A 357 5.23 8.70 18.63
CA ASP A 357 4.04 8.43 19.43
C ASP A 357 2.85 9.21 18.90
N GLU A 358 3.04 10.47 18.46
CA GLU A 358 1.99 11.25 17.81
C GLU A 358 1.58 10.67 16.45
N ILE A 359 2.54 10.28 15.60
CA ILE A 359 2.26 9.61 14.31
C ILE A 359 1.44 8.32 14.52
N GLN A 360 1.80 7.52 15.52
CA GLN A 360 1.08 6.30 15.89
C GLN A 360 -0.30 6.62 16.50
N ALA A 361 -0.38 7.63 17.36
CA ALA A 361 -1.62 8.05 18.00
C ALA A 361 -2.64 8.57 16.98
N MET A 362 -2.20 9.17 15.87
CA MET A 362 -3.11 9.55 14.77
C MET A 362 -3.89 8.37 14.21
N ILE A 363 -3.37 7.13 14.32
CA ILE A 363 -4.09 5.89 13.95
C ILE A 363 -5.10 5.45 15.02
N CYS A 364 -5.12 6.02 16.22
CA CYS A 364 -5.92 5.51 17.35
C CYS A 364 -7.18 6.34 17.67
N TYR A 365 -7.41 7.48 17.00
CA TYR A 365 -8.36 8.51 17.43
C TYR A 365 -9.81 8.30 16.95
N TYR A 366 -10.43 7.15 17.26
CA TYR A 366 -11.88 6.97 17.08
C TYR A 366 -12.68 7.10 18.40
N GLY A 367 -12.12 6.65 19.53
CA GLY A 367 -12.85 6.62 20.81
C GLY A 367 -12.97 7.96 21.53
N THR A 368 -12.03 8.89 21.32
CA THR A 368 -11.95 10.15 22.08
C THR A 368 -12.66 11.30 21.37
N ALA A 369 -12.67 11.32 20.03
CA ALA A 369 -13.29 12.38 19.25
C ALA A 369 -14.81 12.42 19.44
N LEU A 370 -15.50 11.26 19.47
CA LEU A 370 -16.94 11.22 19.77
C LEU A 370 -17.29 11.71 21.18
N LYS A 371 -16.37 11.62 22.16
CA LYS A 371 -16.56 12.19 23.51
C LYS A 371 -16.21 13.67 23.62
N PHE A 372 -15.35 14.19 22.74
CA PHE A 372 -14.98 15.61 22.71
C PHE A 372 -15.89 16.45 21.82
N LEU A 373 -16.49 15.84 20.79
CA LEU A 373 -17.43 16.49 19.87
C LEU A 373 -18.82 16.72 20.48
N ASP A 374 -19.09 16.20 21.68
CA ASP A 374 -20.29 16.52 22.47
C ASP A 374 -20.22 17.92 23.14
N GLY A 375 -19.19 18.74 22.88
CA GLY A 375 -19.12 20.05 23.54
C GLY A 375 -18.23 21.17 22.98
N LEU A 376 -17.42 20.97 21.92
CA LEU A 376 -16.57 22.06 21.41
C LEU A 376 -16.38 21.99 19.88
N ASP A 377 -17.00 22.93 19.16
CA ASP A 377 -16.48 23.50 17.91
C ASP A 377 -15.32 24.44 18.31
N VAL A 378 -14.14 24.45 17.69
CA VAL A 378 -13.82 25.05 16.39
C VAL A 378 -12.39 24.59 16.02
N LEU A 379 -12.15 24.30 14.74
CA LEU A 379 -10.92 23.76 14.12
C LEU A 379 -10.91 22.24 13.95
N SER A 380 -11.92 21.76 13.20
CA SER A 380 -12.02 20.53 12.41
C SER A 380 -11.35 19.26 12.96
N PRO A 381 -12.09 18.14 13.13
CA PRO A 381 -11.55 16.94 13.75
C PRO A 381 -10.31 16.43 13.00
N PRO A 382 -9.29 15.88 13.69
CA PRO A 382 -8.29 15.08 13.00
C PRO A 382 -9.01 13.87 12.39
N CYS A 383 -9.36 13.97 11.11
CA CYS A 383 -9.93 12.85 10.38
C CYS A 383 -8.88 11.75 10.21
N HIS A 384 -9.36 10.52 10.39
CA HIS A 384 -8.56 9.41 10.88
C HIS A 384 -7.93 8.62 9.72
N PRO A 385 -6.72 8.05 9.85
CA PRO A 385 -6.19 7.05 8.92
C PRO A 385 -7.07 5.79 8.75
N SER A 386 -8.04 5.55 9.65
CA SER A 386 -8.96 4.41 9.62
C SER A 386 -10.19 4.66 8.76
N THR A 387 -10.47 5.91 8.41
CA THR A 387 -11.49 6.21 7.39
C THR A 387 -11.11 5.65 6.02
N TYR A 388 -9.86 5.21 5.84
CA TYR A 388 -9.28 4.71 4.60
C TYR A 388 -9.14 3.17 4.55
N GLY A 389 -9.91 2.41 5.31
CA GLY A 389 -9.83 0.94 5.32
C GLY A 389 -11.16 0.25 5.57
N ASP A 390 -11.18 -1.07 5.38
CA ASP A 390 -12.25 -1.91 5.95
C ASP A 390 -12.22 -1.82 7.49
N ASP A 391 -13.32 -2.14 8.15
CA ASP A 391 -13.45 -2.09 9.63
C ASP A 391 -12.37 -2.94 10.30
N THR A 392 -11.89 -3.97 9.62
CA THR A 392 -10.87 -4.88 10.14
C THR A 392 -9.48 -4.25 10.13
N PHE A 393 -9.14 -3.46 9.11
CA PHE A 393 -7.93 -2.64 9.04
C PHE A 393 -7.96 -1.52 10.08
N THR A 394 -9.12 -0.89 10.26
CA THR A 394 -9.38 0.09 11.34
C THR A 394 -9.11 -0.52 12.71
N PHE A 395 -9.72 -1.68 12.98
CA PHE A 395 -9.53 -2.43 14.21
C PHE A 395 -8.05 -2.76 14.44
N PHE A 396 -7.36 -3.27 13.42
CA PHE A 396 -5.93 -3.59 13.52
C PHE A 396 -5.10 -2.35 13.88
N GLY A 397 -5.33 -1.22 13.21
CA GLY A 397 -4.61 0.03 13.45
C GLY A 397 -4.81 0.58 14.86
N GLN A 398 -6.03 0.51 15.40
CA GLN A 398 -6.38 1.06 16.71
C GLN A 398 -5.97 0.16 17.87
N PHE A 399 -6.11 -1.16 17.72
CA PHE A 399 -6.08 -2.08 18.86
C PHE A 399 -4.88 -3.04 18.86
N ILE A 400 -4.22 -3.25 17.72
CA ILE A 400 -3.11 -4.20 17.59
C ILE A 400 -1.80 -3.45 17.37
N LEU A 401 -1.75 -2.60 16.34
CA LEU A 401 -0.52 -1.92 15.93
C LEU A 401 0.19 -1.15 17.06
N PRO A 402 -0.51 -0.37 17.92
CA PRO A 402 0.14 0.41 18.98
C PRO A 402 0.74 -0.45 20.08
N CYS A 403 0.33 -1.73 20.17
CA CYS A 403 0.82 -2.68 21.14
C CYS A 403 2.00 -3.50 20.59
N LEU A 404 2.03 -3.77 19.28
CA LEU A 404 3.08 -4.57 18.63
C LEU A 404 4.49 -3.97 18.74
N PHE A 405 4.61 -2.65 18.90
CA PHE A 405 5.90 -1.96 18.90
C PHE A 405 6.27 -1.33 20.25
N ARG A 406 5.60 -1.73 21.32
CA ARG A 406 5.99 -1.31 22.68
C ARG A 406 7.24 -2.08 23.10
N LYS A 407 8.21 -1.36 23.67
CA LYS A 407 9.42 -1.96 24.23
C LYS A 407 9.11 -2.89 25.42
N GLU A 408 8.10 -2.53 26.20
CA GLU A 408 7.62 -3.32 27.33
C GLU A 408 6.10 -3.41 27.29
N VAL A 409 5.58 -4.62 27.45
CA VAL A 409 4.15 -4.89 27.51
C VAL A 409 3.88 -5.57 28.84
N SER A 410 3.11 -4.92 29.71
CA SER A 410 2.65 -5.54 30.96
C SER A 410 1.85 -6.82 30.64
N ASN A 411 1.83 -7.79 31.57
CA ASN A 411 1.06 -9.03 31.38
C ASN A 411 -0.40 -8.77 30.98
N PHE A 412 -1.03 -7.72 31.55
CA PHE A 412 -2.37 -7.29 31.20
C PHE A 412 -2.48 -6.80 29.74
N ASN A 413 -1.58 -5.92 29.32
CA ASN A 413 -1.55 -5.42 27.94
C ASN A 413 -1.24 -6.54 26.94
N MET A 414 -0.46 -7.55 27.34
CA MET A 414 -0.15 -8.71 26.49
C MET A 414 -1.39 -9.58 26.28
N GLN A 415 -2.19 -9.82 27.32
CA GLN A 415 -3.46 -10.54 27.18
C GLN A 415 -4.43 -9.81 26.24
N ILE A 416 -4.53 -8.48 26.35
CA ILE A 416 -5.34 -7.67 25.43
C ILE A 416 -4.83 -7.78 24.00
N LEU A 417 -3.51 -7.64 23.79
CA LEU A 417 -2.91 -7.78 22.46
C LEU A 417 -3.20 -9.17 21.88
N LEU A 418 -3.02 -10.25 22.65
CA LEU A 418 -3.30 -11.60 22.20
C LEU A 418 -4.77 -11.79 21.82
N GLN A 419 -5.71 -11.23 22.60
CA GLN A 419 -7.14 -11.28 22.29
C GLN A 419 -7.43 -10.52 20.99
N ASN A 420 -6.94 -9.30 20.84
CA ASN A 420 -7.16 -8.51 19.62
C ASN A 420 -6.55 -9.20 18.40
N VAL A 421 -5.35 -9.77 18.51
CA VAL A 421 -4.72 -10.53 17.43
C VAL A 421 -5.56 -11.76 17.07
N ARG A 422 -6.11 -12.47 18.05
CA ARG A 422 -7.03 -13.59 17.80
C ARG A 422 -8.26 -13.13 17.03
N ASP A 423 -8.89 -12.04 17.47
CA ASP A 423 -10.08 -11.46 16.84
C ASP A 423 -9.80 -11.00 15.40
N PHE A 424 -8.64 -10.39 15.16
CA PHE A 424 -8.20 -9.99 13.81
C PHE A 424 -7.94 -11.19 12.90
N LEU A 425 -7.38 -12.27 13.43
CA LEU A 425 -7.05 -13.49 12.68
C LEU A 425 -8.26 -14.41 12.44
N VAL A 426 -9.46 -13.96 12.79
CA VAL A 426 -10.71 -14.66 12.44
C VAL A 426 -11.04 -14.45 10.95
N ASN A 427 -11.90 -15.31 10.42
CA ASN A 427 -12.46 -15.20 9.07
C ASN A 427 -11.39 -15.13 7.96
N ALA A 428 -11.53 -14.18 7.03
CA ALA A 428 -10.66 -14.06 5.86
C ALA A 428 -9.21 -13.71 6.21
N ASN A 429 -8.92 -13.23 7.43
CA ASN A 429 -7.58 -12.80 7.85
C ASN A 429 -6.76 -13.91 8.51
N HIS A 430 -7.35 -15.10 8.68
CA HIS A 430 -6.66 -16.28 9.20
C HIS A 430 -5.37 -16.63 8.44
N ILE A 431 -5.24 -16.17 7.19
CA ILE A 431 -4.05 -16.33 6.34
C ILE A 431 -2.80 -15.66 6.93
N TYR A 432 -2.96 -14.63 7.77
CA TYR A 432 -1.86 -13.88 8.36
C TYR A 432 -1.28 -14.53 9.62
N TYR A 433 -1.88 -15.61 10.10
CA TYR A 433 -1.40 -16.36 11.27
C TYR A 433 0.11 -16.66 11.24
N PRO A 434 0.71 -17.16 10.13
CA PRO A 434 2.14 -17.46 10.08
C PRO A 434 3.05 -16.24 10.26
N ILE A 435 2.54 -15.03 10.00
CA ILE A 435 3.29 -13.79 10.19
C ILE A 435 3.29 -13.43 11.68
N PHE A 436 2.12 -13.44 12.33
CA PHE A 436 1.99 -13.15 13.76
C PHE A 436 2.73 -14.15 14.64
N SER A 437 2.69 -15.45 14.31
CA SER A 437 3.37 -16.50 15.07
C SER A 437 4.90 -16.37 15.09
N ARG A 438 5.46 -15.53 14.20
CA ARG A 438 6.90 -15.23 14.11
C ARG A 438 7.27 -13.86 14.67
N LEU A 439 6.31 -13.08 15.16
CA LEU A 439 6.61 -11.79 15.76
C LEU A 439 7.31 -11.99 17.11
N PRO A 440 8.49 -11.38 17.34
CA PRO A 440 9.23 -11.56 18.59
C PRO A 440 8.40 -11.23 19.84
N ILE A 441 7.55 -10.20 19.76
CA ILE A 441 6.69 -9.77 20.88
C ILE A 441 5.64 -10.81 21.29
N LEU A 442 5.28 -11.73 20.38
CA LEU A 442 4.33 -12.81 20.62
C LEU A 442 5.04 -14.16 20.87
N SER A 443 6.38 -14.17 20.87
CA SER A 443 7.16 -15.38 21.09
C SER A 443 6.84 -16.00 22.46
N GLY A 444 6.56 -17.31 22.46
CA GLY A 444 6.19 -18.06 23.67
C GLY A 444 4.72 -18.00 24.06
N TYR A 445 3.89 -17.24 23.35
CA TYR A 445 2.44 -17.22 23.56
C TYR A 445 1.71 -17.99 22.48
N SER A 446 0.90 -18.97 22.87
CA SER A 446 0.02 -19.65 21.91
C SER A 446 -1.14 -18.73 21.51
N LEU A 447 -1.23 -18.45 20.22
CA LEU A 447 -2.37 -17.72 19.66
C LEU A 447 -3.65 -18.59 19.67
N LEU A 448 -3.56 -19.92 19.86
CA LEU A 448 -4.72 -20.85 19.88
C LEU A 448 -5.64 -20.71 18.65
N ILE A 449 -5.07 -20.59 17.44
CA ILE A 449 -5.83 -20.42 16.18
C ILE A 449 -5.55 -21.59 15.21
N GLU A 450 -5.08 -22.72 15.71
CA GLU A 450 -4.72 -23.87 14.87
C GLU A 450 -5.89 -24.35 14.00
N ASP A 451 -7.13 -24.20 14.49
CA ASP A 451 -8.37 -24.64 13.83
C ASP A 451 -9.24 -23.52 13.23
N ALA A 452 -8.68 -22.37 12.83
CA ALA A 452 -9.51 -21.41 12.09
C ALA A 452 -9.94 -22.02 10.75
N PRO A 453 -11.24 -21.99 10.43
CA PRO A 453 -11.75 -22.60 9.22
C PRO A 453 -11.20 -21.83 8.00
N GLN A 454 -10.66 -22.58 7.05
CA GLN A 454 -10.12 -22.03 5.80
C GLN A 454 -11.19 -21.31 4.98
N TYR A 455 -12.43 -21.75 5.12
CA TYR A 455 -13.60 -21.21 4.44
C TYR A 455 -14.63 -20.78 5.47
N LEU A 456 -15.48 -19.84 5.09
CA LEU A 456 -16.67 -19.48 5.85
C LEU A 456 -17.48 -20.77 6.12
N PRO A 457 -17.86 -21.04 7.39
CA PRO A 457 -18.74 -22.17 7.70
C PRO A 457 -20.02 -22.07 6.87
N CYS A 458 -20.44 -23.17 6.24
CA CYS A 458 -21.67 -23.25 5.44
C CYS A 458 -22.91 -23.27 6.33
N ASN A 459 -23.09 -22.23 7.15
CA ASN A 459 -24.29 -22.02 7.97
C ASN A 459 -25.36 -21.27 7.17
N TYR A 460 -25.29 -21.34 5.85
CA TYR A 460 -26.20 -20.72 4.89
C TYR A 460 -26.69 -21.77 3.91
N SER A 461 -27.97 -21.67 3.54
CA SER A 461 -28.59 -22.49 2.51
C SER A 461 -28.55 -21.77 1.15
N PRO A 462 -28.46 -22.52 0.03
CA PRO A 462 -28.62 -21.95 -1.30
C PRO A 462 -29.96 -21.21 -1.43
N SER A 463 -29.96 -20.09 -2.15
CA SER A 463 -31.15 -19.29 -2.41
C SER A 463 -31.24 -18.92 -3.88
N LEU A 464 -32.43 -18.49 -4.33
CA LEU A 464 -32.62 -18.01 -5.71
C LEU A 464 -31.75 -16.80 -6.04
N LEU A 465 -31.37 -16.02 -5.02
CA LEU A 465 -30.52 -14.84 -5.15
C LEU A 465 -29.03 -15.15 -4.99
N GLN A 466 -28.65 -16.37 -4.58
CA GLN A 466 -27.25 -16.74 -4.39
C GLN A 466 -26.43 -16.45 -5.65
N GLY A 467 -25.33 -15.74 -5.50
CA GLY A 467 -24.43 -15.34 -6.59
C GLY A 467 -24.90 -14.12 -7.39
N LYS A 468 -26.05 -13.52 -7.08
CA LYS A 468 -26.49 -12.25 -7.71
C LYS A 468 -25.81 -11.05 -7.06
N ILE A 469 -25.61 -10.00 -7.85
CA ILE A 469 -25.22 -8.67 -7.36
C ILE A 469 -26.47 -7.93 -6.87
N VAL A 470 -26.35 -7.32 -5.70
CA VAL A 470 -27.38 -6.51 -5.04
C VAL A 470 -26.76 -5.18 -4.61
N ILE A 471 -27.59 -4.15 -4.41
CA ILE A 471 -27.18 -2.89 -3.76
C ILE A 471 -27.78 -2.86 -2.36
N THR A 472 -26.96 -2.58 -1.36
CA THR A 472 -27.43 -2.44 0.03
C THR A 472 -28.16 -1.11 0.22
N ASN A 473 -29.34 -1.13 0.85
CA ASN A 473 -30.17 0.08 0.96
C ASN A 473 -29.57 1.14 1.90
N ARG A 474 -28.73 0.72 2.86
CA ARG A 474 -28.16 1.62 3.89
C ARG A 474 -26.87 2.28 3.44
N SER A 475 -25.98 1.52 2.81
CA SER A 475 -24.64 1.97 2.41
C SER A 475 -24.52 2.25 0.92
N ASP A 476 -25.57 2.00 0.14
CA ASP A 476 -25.58 2.12 -1.33
C ASP A 476 -24.38 1.40 -1.98
N ALA A 477 -24.00 0.27 -1.39
CA ALA A 477 -22.80 -0.47 -1.76
C ALA A 477 -23.19 -1.73 -2.53
N PRO A 478 -22.49 -2.06 -3.63
CA PRO A 478 -22.72 -3.32 -4.30
C PRO A 478 -22.24 -4.48 -3.44
N ALA A 479 -22.96 -5.60 -3.48
CA ALA A 479 -22.66 -6.82 -2.74
C ALA A 479 -23.07 -8.07 -3.53
N ILE A 480 -22.49 -9.22 -3.20
CA ILE A 480 -22.89 -10.53 -3.70
C ILE A 480 -23.62 -11.29 -2.60
N VAL A 481 -24.78 -11.86 -2.94
CA VAL A 481 -25.49 -12.77 -2.02
C VAL A 481 -24.77 -14.11 -1.97
N VAL A 482 -24.26 -14.50 -0.79
CA VAL A 482 -23.59 -15.78 -0.55
C VAL A 482 -24.61 -16.90 -0.30
N GLY A 483 -25.69 -16.61 0.41
CA GLY A 483 -26.76 -17.57 0.72
C GLY A 483 -27.73 -17.01 1.76
N THR A 484 -28.70 -17.82 2.19
CA THR A 484 -29.66 -17.48 3.25
C THR A 484 -29.25 -18.12 4.58
N CYS A 485 -29.26 -17.34 5.66
CA CYS A 485 -29.02 -17.87 7.01
C CYS A 485 -30.17 -18.80 7.46
N ASN A 486 -29.98 -19.52 8.57
CA ASN A 486 -30.97 -20.45 9.13
C ASN A 486 -32.37 -19.84 9.34
N ASP A 487 -32.46 -18.53 9.59
CA ASP A 487 -33.68 -17.76 9.48
C ASP A 487 -33.83 -17.28 8.03
N SER A 488 -34.77 -17.84 7.26
CA SER A 488 -34.96 -17.57 5.82
C SER A 488 -35.23 -16.10 5.45
N SER A 489 -35.37 -15.22 6.45
CA SER A 489 -35.50 -13.76 6.32
C SER A 489 -34.17 -13.01 6.24
N PHE A 490 -33.04 -13.69 6.47
CA PHE A 490 -31.71 -13.09 6.43
C PHE A 490 -30.81 -13.71 5.37
N TYR A 491 -30.08 -12.85 4.67
CA TYR A 491 -29.09 -13.18 3.66
C TYR A 491 -27.69 -12.84 4.18
N GLN A 492 -26.74 -13.72 3.90
CA GLN A 492 -25.33 -13.43 4.03
C GLN A 492 -24.87 -12.81 2.71
N VAL A 493 -24.27 -11.63 2.75
CA VAL A 493 -23.72 -10.94 1.57
C VAL A 493 -22.25 -10.61 1.77
N LEU A 494 -21.49 -10.55 0.67
CA LEU A 494 -20.14 -10.00 0.61
C LEU A 494 -20.21 -8.64 -0.10
N ASN A 495 -19.93 -7.55 0.62
CA ASN A 495 -19.96 -6.21 0.03
C ASN A 495 -18.70 -5.91 -0.81
N ALA A 496 -18.73 -4.83 -1.58
CA ALA A 496 -17.62 -4.37 -2.42
C ALA A 496 -16.35 -3.99 -1.64
N TYR A 497 -16.46 -3.82 -0.31
CA TYR A 497 -15.34 -3.56 0.59
C TYR A 497 -14.65 -4.83 1.07
N GLY A 498 -15.21 -6.02 0.77
CA GLY A 498 -14.67 -7.32 1.16
C GLY A 498 -15.17 -7.81 2.52
N GLU A 499 -16.23 -7.20 3.05
CA GLU A 499 -16.80 -7.54 4.36
C GLU A 499 -18.08 -8.36 4.22
N LEU A 500 -18.30 -9.22 5.22
CA LEU A 500 -19.47 -10.07 5.31
C LEU A 500 -20.55 -9.39 6.14
N GLU A 501 -21.72 -9.17 5.54
CA GLU A 501 -22.88 -8.58 6.21
C GLU A 501 -24.06 -9.55 6.26
N ARG A 502 -24.82 -9.51 7.35
CA ARG A 502 -26.10 -10.22 7.48
C ARG A 502 -27.24 -9.22 7.29
N LEU A 503 -27.92 -9.31 6.15
CA LEU A 503 -28.97 -8.37 5.75
C LEU A 503 -30.34 -9.04 5.72
N ARG A 504 -31.40 -8.27 5.97
CA ARG A 504 -32.77 -8.73 5.68
C ARG A 504 -33.06 -8.60 4.18
N ASP A 505 -34.01 -9.37 3.70
CA ASP A 505 -34.55 -9.28 2.33
C ASP A 505 -34.96 -7.84 1.90
N THR A 506 -35.46 -7.05 2.85
CA THR A 506 -35.88 -5.65 2.67
C THR A 506 -34.73 -4.65 2.76
N SER A 507 -33.50 -5.10 3.04
CA SER A 507 -32.33 -4.25 3.27
C SER A 507 -31.41 -4.13 2.04
N PHE A 508 -31.78 -4.74 0.92
CA PHE A 508 -31.06 -4.60 -0.35
C PHE A 508 -32.03 -4.66 -1.53
N THR A 509 -31.54 -4.25 -2.70
CA THR A 509 -32.24 -4.34 -3.98
C THR A 509 -31.42 -5.19 -4.95
N VAL A 510 -32.08 -6.06 -5.70
CA VAL A 510 -31.42 -6.88 -6.73
C VAL A 510 -31.13 -6.01 -7.94
N VAL A 511 -29.90 -6.09 -8.46
CA VAL A 511 -29.53 -5.41 -9.70
C VAL A 511 -29.91 -6.30 -10.87
N ASP A 512 -30.91 -5.89 -11.64
CA ASP A 512 -31.30 -6.59 -12.86
C ASP A 512 -30.38 -6.19 -14.03
N ARG A 513 -30.13 -7.13 -14.96
CA ARG A 513 -29.37 -6.87 -16.20
C ARG A 513 -27.93 -6.36 -16.01
N VAL A 514 -27.22 -6.89 -15.02
CA VAL A 514 -25.81 -6.60 -14.76
C VAL A 514 -24.97 -6.86 -16.02
N LYS A 515 -24.12 -5.89 -16.38
CA LYS A 515 -23.17 -5.99 -17.51
C LYS A 515 -21.86 -6.66 -17.09
N ALA A 516 -21.15 -7.21 -18.07
CA ALA A 516 -19.85 -7.85 -17.82
C ALA A 516 -18.82 -6.86 -17.24
N GLU A 517 -18.85 -5.60 -17.67
CA GLU A 517 -17.97 -4.53 -17.15
C GLU A 517 -18.25 -4.22 -15.67
N GLU A 518 -19.50 -4.36 -15.21
CA GLU A 518 -19.88 -4.17 -13.81
C GLU A 518 -19.41 -5.35 -12.94
N VAL A 519 -19.46 -6.57 -13.47
CA VAL A 519 -18.86 -7.76 -12.83
C VAL A 519 -17.35 -7.58 -12.69
N GLU A 520 -16.67 -7.15 -13.76
CA GLU A 520 -15.24 -6.87 -13.72
C GLU A 520 -14.89 -5.82 -12.66
N THR A 521 -15.65 -4.72 -12.64
CA THR A 521 -15.48 -3.62 -11.67
C THR A 521 -15.68 -4.12 -10.25
N PHE A 522 -16.70 -4.95 -10.00
CA PHE A 522 -16.95 -5.53 -8.69
C PHE A 522 -15.78 -6.42 -8.21
N VAL A 523 -15.29 -7.31 -9.07
CA VAL A 523 -14.13 -8.17 -8.77
C VAL A 523 -12.88 -7.32 -8.49
N GLU A 524 -12.73 -6.20 -9.21
CA GLU A 524 -11.64 -5.27 -8.97
C GLU A 524 -11.73 -4.60 -7.59
N LEU A 525 -12.92 -4.13 -7.21
CA LEU A 525 -13.20 -3.44 -5.94
C LEU A 525 -13.00 -4.36 -4.72
N VAL A 526 -13.63 -5.53 -4.74
CA VAL A 526 -13.52 -6.53 -3.67
C VAL A 526 -12.09 -7.06 -3.55
N GLY A 527 -11.45 -7.30 -4.70
CA GLY A 527 -10.13 -7.90 -4.78
C GLY A 527 -10.14 -9.42 -4.56
N LEU A 528 -9.42 -10.14 -5.41
CA LEU A 528 -9.38 -11.61 -5.42
C LEU A 528 -9.01 -12.24 -4.06
N ALA A 529 -8.15 -11.60 -3.27
CA ALA A 529 -7.75 -12.13 -1.96
C ALA A 529 -8.93 -12.30 -0.97
N ASN A 530 -10.02 -11.54 -1.15
CA ASN A 530 -11.20 -11.61 -0.28
C ASN A 530 -12.21 -12.68 -0.70
N LEU A 531 -12.09 -13.25 -1.90
CA LEU A 531 -13.09 -14.18 -2.46
C LEU A 531 -12.95 -15.62 -1.92
N ILE A 532 -11.73 -16.05 -1.55
CA ILE A 532 -11.50 -17.45 -1.13
C ILE A 532 -12.32 -17.82 0.09
N TYR A 533 -12.37 -16.90 1.06
CA TYR A 533 -12.97 -17.17 2.36
C TYR A 533 -14.48 -17.42 2.21
N VAL A 534 -15.13 -16.78 1.24
CA VAL A 534 -16.56 -16.92 0.99
C VAL A 534 -16.91 -17.97 -0.07
N ARG A 535 -15.93 -18.79 -0.50
CA ARG A 535 -16.11 -19.88 -1.47
C ARG A 535 -16.61 -19.43 -2.85
N ILE A 536 -16.33 -18.19 -3.24
CA ILE A 536 -16.62 -17.72 -4.61
C ILE A 536 -15.51 -18.21 -5.54
N LYS A 537 -15.83 -19.19 -6.39
CA LYS A 537 -14.88 -19.84 -7.31
C LYS A 537 -14.80 -19.21 -8.68
N GLY A 538 -15.79 -18.39 -9.04
CA GLY A 538 -15.89 -17.86 -10.38
C GLY A 538 -17.19 -17.12 -10.65
N VAL A 539 -17.43 -16.82 -11.92
CA VAL A 539 -18.68 -16.22 -12.40
C VAL A 539 -19.14 -16.93 -13.67
N SER A 540 -20.45 -17.19 -13.77
CA SER A 540 -21.14 -17.65 -14.96
C SER A 540 -21.65 -16.44 -15.74
N LEU A 541 -21.34 -16.40 -17.04
CA LEU A 541 -21.73 -15.33 -17.98
C LEU A 541 -22.44 -15.91 -19.21
N ARG A 542 -23.22 -16.99 -19.01
CA ARG A 542 -23.93 -17.69 -20.09
C ARG A 542 -24.83 -16.74 -20.88
N GLU A 543 -24.82 -16.90 -22.19
CA GLU A 543 -25.63 -16.08 -23.09
C GLU A 543 -27.12 -16.22 -22.78
N GLY A 544 -27.83 -15.09 -22.65
CA GLY A 544 -29.26 -15.06 -22.31
C GLY A 544 -29.57 -15.21 -20.81
N GLU A 545 -28.58 -15.44 -19.96
CA GLU A 545 -28.71 -15.47 -18.50
C GLU A 545 -28.08 -14.24 -17.86
N GLU A 546 -28.53 -13.87 -16.65
CA GLU A 546 -27.86 -12.83 -15.87
C GLU A 546 -26.52 -13.37 -15.30
N PRO A 547 -25.47 -12.53 -15.22
CA PRO A 547 -24.23 -12.91 -14.55
C PRO A 547 -24.47 -13.44 -13.14
N ARG A 548 -23.84 -14.57 -12.82
CA ARG A 548 -24.02 -15.22 -11.51
C ARG A 548 -22.72 -15.76 -10.96
N PHE A 549 -22.32 -15.29 -9.78
CA PHE A 549 -21.15 -15.80 -9.07
C PHE A 549 -21.38 -17.24 -8.62
N ILE A 550 -20.36 -18.07 -8.80
CA ILE A 550 -20.37 -19.49 -8.48
C ILE A 550 -19.85 -19.66 -7.06
N ILE A 551 -20.72 -20.11 -6.16
CA ILE A 551 -20.45 -20.32 -4.74
C ILE A 551 -20.56 -21.82 -4.46
N GLU A 552 -19.56 -22.40 -3.79
CA GLU A 552 -19.51 -23.83 -3.40
C GLU A 552 -20.30 -24.17 -2.14
#